data_AF-A0A1C5BSB6-F1
#
_entry.id   AF-A0A1C5BSB6-F1
#
_cell.length_a   1.000
_cell.length_b   1.000
_cell.length_c   1.000
_cell.angle_alpha   90.00
_cell.angle_beta   90.00
_cell.angle_gamma   90.00
#
_symmetry.space_group_name_H-M   'P 1'
#
loop_
_entity.id
_entity.type
_entity.pdbx_description
1 polymer ?
#
loop_
_entity_poly.entity_id
_entity_poly.type
_entity_poly.pdbx_seq_one_letter_code
_entity_poly.pdbx_strand_id
1 'polypeptide(L)'
;MDIPRDPVVAERRILPALPDSDPEMGEIRWERWEPALITTHIDPTCVTCAFPGPLSTAFGKTFYTPPPSLARVERSVRGRPSKWATVQHRPYWCITHWAVRCPRCDEMRVYRKGDWTEIHYRPPTTERAVPPTEDNVLF
;
A
#
# COMPACT_ATOMS: atom_id res chain seq x y z
N MET A 1 9.72 46.34 -9.23
CA MET A 1 8.39 45.74 -9.43
C MET A 1 8.41 44.40 -8.72
N ASP A 2 8.00 44.39 -7.46
CA ASP A 2 7.94 43.19 -6.64
C ASP A 2 6.65 42.43 -6.97
N ILE A 3 6.79 41.19 -7.42
CA ILE A 3 5.67 40.27 -7.61
C ILE A 3 5.25 39.81 -6.21
N PRO A 4 4.01 40.07 -5.75
CA PRO A 4 3.57 39.53 -4.48
C PRO A 4 3.53 38.00 -4.58
N ARG A 5 4.37 37.34 -3.79
CA ARG A 5 4.23 35.91 -3.49
C ARG A 5 3.03 35.78 -2.55
N ASP A 6 1.86 35.53 -3.12
CA ASP A 6 0.74 35.03 -2.32
C ASP A 6 1.24 33.78 -1.56
N PRO A 7 1.05 33.72 -0.23
CA PRO A 7 1.27 32.48 0.48
C PRO A 7 0.24 31.50 -0.07
N VAL A 8 0.70 30.49 -0.80
CA VAL A 8 -0.14 29.35 -1.17
C VAL A 8 -0.63 28.76 0.13
N VAL A 9 -1.83 29.15 0.55
CA VAL A 9 -2.59 28.47 1.59
C VAL A 9 -2.75 27.07 1.03
N ALA A 10 -1.93 26.14 1.53
CA ALA A 10 -2.08 24.73 1.25
C ALA A 10 -3.46 24.35 1.80
N GLU A 11 -4.47 24.46 0.95
CA GLU A 11 -5.81 23.96 1.18
C GLU A 11 -5.63 22.56 1.74
N ARG A 12 -6.16 22.31 2.94
CA ARG A 12 -6.12 20.98 3.56
C ARG A 12 -6.93 20.04 2.67
N ARG A 13 -6.27 19.45 1.68
CA ARG A 13 -6.89 18.51 0.76
C ARG A 13 -7.23 17.27 1.56
N ILE A 14 -8.52 17.05 1.76
CA ILE A 14 -9.04 15.88 2.47
C ILE A 14 -8.80 14.68 1.57
N LEU A 15 -7.89 13.79 1.99
CA LEU A 15 -7.59 12.58 1.25
C LEU A 15 -8.75 11.59 1.41
N PRO A 16 -9.30 11.05 0.31
CA PRO A 16 -10.28 9.99 0.42
C PRO A 16 -9.66 8.78 1.12
N ALA A 17 -10.38 8.22 2.09
CA ALA A 17 -9.85 7.17 2.95
C ALA A 17 -9.69 5.85 2.18
N LEU A 18 -8.50 5.25 2.22
CA LEU A 18 -8.25 3.93 1.64
C LEU A 18 -9.23 2.87 2.20
N PRO A 19 -9.57 1.83 1.42
CA PRO A 19 -10.50 0.81 1.88
C PRO A 19 -9.86 0.02 3.04
N ASP A 20 -10.60 -0.18 4.13
CA ASP A 20 -10.12 -0.92 5.30
C ASP A 20 -10.36 -2.44 5.20
N SER A 21 -10.98 -2.89 4.10
CA SER A 21 -11.33 -4.28 3.86
C SER A 21 -11.34 -4.64 2.38
N ASP A 22 -10.97 -5.88 2.08
CA ASP A 22 -11.14 -6.55 0.79
C ASP A 22 -12.12 -7.73 1.01
N PRO A 23 -13.24 -7.84 0.26
CA PRO A 23 -14.15 -8.98 0.37
C PRO A 23 -13.50 -10.36 0.23
N GLU A 24 -12.38 -10.46 -0.48
CA GLU A 24 -11.67 -11.73 -0.71
C GLU A 24 -10.51 -11.96 0.28
N MET A 25 -9.87 -10.88 0.78
CA MET A 25 -8.66 -11.00 1.60
C MET A 25 -8.82 -10.53 3.06
N GLY A 26 -9.95 -9.94 3.43
CA GLY A 26 -10.25 -9.49 4.79
C GLY A 26 -9.76 -8.08 5.12
N GLU A 27 -9.48 -7.84 6.40
CA GLU A 27 -9.01 -6.54 6.93
C GLU A 27 -7.70 -6.10 6.25
N ILE A 28 -7.67 -4.86 5.78
CA ILE A 28 -6.49 -4.23 5.18
C ILE A 28 -5.91 -3.19 6.15
N ARG A 29 -4.62 -3.35 6.47
CA ARG A 29 -3.83 -2.38 7.23
C ARG A 29 -2.88 -1.65 6.31
N TRP A 30 -3.08 -0.34 6.18
CA TRP A 30 -2.26 0.52 5.33
C TRP A 30 -1.03 1.04 6.05
N GLU A 31 0.08 1.01 5.34
CA GLU A 31 1.28 1.76 5.70
C GLU A 31 1.13 3.24 5.31
N ARG A 32 2.15 4.03 5.65
CA ARG A 32 2.19 5.45 5.29
C ARG A 32 2.37 5.61 3.78
N TRP A 33 1.91 6.75 3.28
CA TRP A 33 2.21 7.17 1.91
C TRP A 33 3.69 7.55 1.79
N GLU A 34 4.32 7.07 0.74
CA GLU A 34 5.70 7.39 0.36
C GLU A 34 5.74 7.80 -1.12
N PRO A 35 6.78 8.52 -1.59
CA PRO A 35 6.98 8.73 -3.01
C PRO A 35 7.04 7.40 -3.77
N ALA A 36 6.32 7.30 -4.90
CA ALA A 36 6.36 6.14 -5.77
C ALA A 36 7.79 5.95 -6.27
N LEU A 37 8.40 4.82 -5.90
CA LEU A 37 9.60 4.38 -6.58
C LEU A 37 9.24 3.98 -8.01
N ILE A 38 10.09 4.33 -8.98
CA ILE A 38 9.95 3.87 -10.35
C ILE A 38 10.13 2.35 -10.34
N THR A 39 9.03 1.61 -10.42
CA THR A 39 9.04 0.16 -10.62
C THR A 39 8.60 -0.13 -12.05
N THR A 40 9.04 -1.25 -12.63
CA THR A 40 8.78 -1.60 -14.04
C THR A 40 7.29 -1.76 -14.40
N HIS A 41 6.38 -1.74 -13.42
CA HIS A 41 4.94 -1.95 -13.61
C HIS A 41 4.09 -0.73 -13.18
N ILE A 42 4.74 0.38 -12.81
CA ILE A 42 4.09 1.58 -12.33
C ILE A 42 4.45 2.70 -13.28
N ASP A 43 3.49 3.11 -14.11
CA ASP A 43 3.62 4.37 -14.84
C ASP A 43 3.61 5.51 -13.81
N PRO A 44 4.72 6.24 -13.62
CA PRO A 44 4.76 7.34 -12.66
C PRO A 44 3.93 8.53 -13.15
N THR A 45 3.39 8.51 -14.37
CA THR A 45 2.56 9.59 -14.88
C THR A 45 1.09 9.40 -14.54
N CYS A 46 0.44 10.47 -14.10
CA CYS A 46 -1.01 10.44 -13.87
C CYS A 46 -1.75 10.61 -15.19
N VAL A 47 -2.54 9.62 -15.61
CA VAL A 47 -3.35 9.68 -16.84
C VAL A 47 -4.42 10.80 -16.82
N THR A 48 -4.95 11.17 -15.64
CA THR A 48 -6.03 12.16 -15.52
C THR A 48 -5.57 13.59 -15.80
N CYS A 49 -4.35 13.95 -15.39
CA CYS A 49 -3.85 15.33 -15.53
C CYS A 49 -2.46 15.44 -16.15
N ALA A 50 -1.95 14.32 -16.70
CA ALA A 50 -0.60 14.19 -17.26
C ALA A 50 0.50 14.68 -16.28
N PHE A 51 0.37 14.38 -14.99
CA PHE A 51 1.38 14.78 -14.00
C PHE A 51 2.69 14.03 -14.26
N PRO A 52 3.82 14.72 -14.51
CA PRO A 52 5.07 14.08 -14.91
C PRO A 52 5.97 13.66 -13.74
N GLY A 53 5.63 14.05 -12.50
CA GLY A 53 6.38 13.72 -11.30
C GLY A 53 5.97 12.36 -10.71
N PRO A 54 6.71 11.84 -9.72
CA PRO A 54 6.36 10.57 -9.10
C PRO A 54 5.00 10.67 -8.41
N LEU A 55 4.17 9.65 -8.62
CA LEU A 55 2.96 9.45 -7.82
C LEU A 55 3.35 9.20 -6.35
N SER A 56 2.38 9.19 -5.44
CA SER A 56 2.58 8.66 -4.08
C SER A 56 2.06 7.22 -4.02
N THR A 57 2.65 6.39 -3.18
CA THR A 57 2.26 4.99 -2.98
C THR A 57 2.11 4.61 -1.53
N ALA A 58 1.20 3.68 -1.25
CA ALA A 58 1.07 3.04 0.06
C ALA A 58 0.87 1.53 -0.11
N PHE A 59 1.37 0.74 0.84
CA PHE A 59 1.18 -0.71 0.86
C PHE A 59 0.10 -1.10 1.86
N GLY A 60 -0.81 -1.97 1.44
CA GLY A 60 -1.83 -2.55 2.29
C GLY A 60 -1.47 -3.99 2.63
N LYS A 61 -1.67 -4.35 3.90
CA LYS A 61 -1.39 -5.68 4.44
C LYS A 61 -2.65 -6.37 4.90
N THR A 62 -2.79 -7.67 4.62
CA THR A 62 -3.86 -8.52 5.15
C THR A 62 -3.27 -9.62 6.04
N PHE A 63 -4.10 -10.15 6.94
CA PHE A 63 -3.66 -11.18 7.88
C PHE A 63 -3.71 -12.56 7.23
N TYR A 64 -2.55 -13.21 7.10
CA TYR A 64 -2.44 -14.52 6.45
C TYR A 64 -2.13 -15.62 7.47
N THR A 65 -2.93 -16.69 7.41
CA THR A 65 -2.68 -17.93 8.15
C THR A 65 -2.19 -19.00 7.18
N PRO A 66 -0.87 -19.29 7.16
CA PRO A 66 -0.32 -20.33 6.30
C PRO A 66 -0.92 -21.72 6.63
N PRO A 67 -1.21 -22.55 5.60
CA PRO A 67 -1.61 -23.92 5.83
C PRO A 67 -0.47 -24.72 6.50
N PRO A 68 -0.80 -25.78 7.26
CA PRO A 68 0.21 -26.70 7.77
C PRO A 68 1.07 -27.24 6.63
N SER A 69 2.39 -27.27 6.82
CA SER A 69 3.31 -27.82 5.82
C SER A 69 4.46 -28.59 6.46
N LEU A 70 5.11 -29.43 5.66
CA LEU A 70 6.28 -30.18 6.10
C LEU A 70 7.45 -29.24 6.33
N ALA A 71 7.92 -29.18 7.58
CA ALA A 71 9.11 -28.44 7.96
C ALA A 71 10.13 -29.38 8.62
N ARG A 72 11.41 -29.10 8.38
CA ARG A 72 12.50 -29.84 9.02
C ARG A 72 12.63 -29.36 10.47
N VAL A 73 12.35 -30.25 11.41
CA VAL A 73 12.42 -29.97 12.86
C VAL A 73 13.75 -30.38 13.47
N GLU A 74 14.43 -31.38 12.91
CA GLU A 74 15.78 -31.76 13.32
C GLU A 74 16.65 -31.95 12.08
N ARG A 75 17.85 -31.36 12.11
CA ARG A 75 18.84 -31.51 11.04
C ARG A 75 19.46 -32.90 11.13
N SER A 76 19.76 -33.50 9.98
CA SER A 76 20.54 -34.74 9.93
C SER A 76 21.88 -34.57 10.64
N VAL A 77 22.25 -35.58 11.43
CA VAL A 77 23.58 -35.75 12.03
C VAL A 77 24.16 -37.08 11.54
N ARG A 78 25.47 -37.29 11.68
CA ARG A 78 26.14 -38.50 11.14
C ARG A 78 25.41 -39.78 11.60
N GLY A 79 24.91 -40.57 10.64
CA GLY A 79 24.16 -41.80 10.91
C GLY A 79 22.67 -41.64 11.25
N ARG A 80 22.10 -40.42 11.23
CA ARG A 80 20.66 -40.17 11.45
C ARG A 80 20.09 -39.19 10.41
N PRO A 81 19.01 -39.56 9.69
CA PRO A 81 18.39 -38.66 8.72
C PRO A 81 17.75 -37.44 9.38
N SER A 82 17.44 -36.41 8.58
CA SER A 82 16.68 -35.25 9.06
C SER A 82 15.28 -35.68 9.47
N LYS A 83 14.75 -35.09 10.54
CA LYS A 83 13.37 -35.29 10.96
C LYS A 83 12.50 -34.19 10.40
N TRP A 84 11.42 -34.60 9.77
CA TRP A 84 10.41 -33.72 9.19
C TRP A 84 9.10 -33.94 9.93
N ALA A 85 8.38 -32.86 10.18
CA ALA A 85 7.07 -32.91 10.79
C ALA A 85 6.15 -31.90 10.09
N THR A 86 4.85 -32.18 10.11
CA THR A 86 3.85 -31.18 9.73
C THR A 86 3.81 -30.12 10.82
N VAL A 87 4.10 -28.89 10.46
CA VAL A 87 4.14 -27.75 11.39
C VAL A 87 3.08 -26.73 10.99
N GLN A 88 2.33 -26.26 11.99
CA GLN A 88 1.50 -25.07 11.84
C GLN A 88 2.40 -23.83 11.99
N HIS A 89 2.55 -23.08 10.91
CA HIS A 89 3.30 -21.82 10.94
C HIS A 89 2.50 -20.73 11.62
N ARG A 90 3.20 -19.74 12.18
CA ARG A 90 2.55 -18.60 12.83
C ARG A 90 1.90 -17.70 11.77
N PRO A 91 0.66 -17.23 12.00
CA PRO A 91 0.05 -16.20 11.16
C PRO A 91 0.88 -14.92 11.13
N TYR A 92 0.80 -14.17 10.02
CA TYR A 92 1.53 -12.92 9.84
C TYR A 92 0.81 -11.95 8.90
N TRP A 93 1.12 -10.66 9.01
CA TRP A 93 0.64 -9.63 8.08
C TRP A 93 1.49 -9.66 6.80
N CYS A 94 0.87 -9.94 5.67
CA CYS A 94 1.52 -9.96 4.36
C CYS A 94 1.09 -8.76 3.52
N ILE A 95 2.02 -8.18 2.75
CA ILE A 95 1.68 -7.11 1.80
C ILE A 95 0.86 -7.75 0.68
N THR A 96 -0.37 -7.30 0.50
CA THR A 96 -1.33 -7.83 -0.47
C THR A 96 -1.97 -6.76 -1.33
N HIS A 97 -1.82 -5.49 -0.97
CA HIS A 97 -2.42 -4.39 -1.71
C HIS A 97 -1.40 -3.28 -1.96
N TRP A 98 -1.65 -2.53 -3.02
CA TRP A 98 -0.87 -1.37 -3.40
C TRP A 98 -1.81 -0.24 -3.81
N ALA A 99 -1.63 0.93 -3.22
CA ALA A 99 -2.39 2.13 -3.55
C ALA A 99 -1.48 3.16 -4.19
N VAL A 100 -2.04 3.91 -5.14
CA VAL A 100 -1.36 4.94 -5.92
C VAL A 100 -2.16 6.20 -5.87
N ARG A 101 -1.51 7.35 -5.67
CA ARG A 101 -2.17 8.65 -5.66
C ARG A 101 -1.41 9.63 -6.53
N CYS A 102 -2.14 10.41 -7.33
CA CYS A 102 -1.60 11.61 -7.96
C CYS A 102 -1.59 12.78 -6.98
N PRO A 103 -0.45 13.42 -6.69
CA PRO A 103 -0.40 14.57 -5.79
C PRO A 103 -1.05 15.83 -6.39
N ARG A 104 -1.24 15.89 -7.72
CA ARG A 104 -1.82 17.05 -8.41
C ARG A 104 -3.35 17.06 -8.38
N CYS A 105 -3.97 15.94 -8.74
CA CYS A 105 -5.42 15.84 -8.92
C CYS A 105 -6.09 14.87 -7.94
N ASP A 106 -5.35 14.27 -7.01
CA ASP A 106 -5.84 13.37 -5.97
C ASP A 106 -6.53 12.10 -6.47
N GLU A 107 -6.40 11.80 -7.77
CA GLU A 107 -6.80 10.53 -8.34
C GLU A 107 -6.08 9.40 -7.62
N MET A 108 -6.85 8.43 -7.13
CA MET A 108 -6.33 7.30 -6.37
C MET A 108 -6.80 5.99 -6.96
N ARG A 109 -5.88 5.02 -7.06
CA ARG A 109 -6.17 3.67 -7.52
C ARG A 109 -5.60 2.65 -6.55
N VAL A 110 -6.30 1.54 -6.38
CA VAL A 110 -5.89 0.48 -5.45
C VAL A 110 -5.89 -0.85 -6.16
N TYR A 111 -4.81 -1.61 -6.00
CA TYR A 111 -4.55 -2.84 -6.71
C TYR A 111 -4.27 -3.97 -5.72
N ARG A 112 -4.71 -5.18 -6.05
CA ARG A 112 -4.21 -6.40 -5.40
C ARG A 112 -2.83 -6.74 -5.92
N LYS A 113 -1.93 -7.07 -4.99
CA LYS A 113 -0.56 -7.49 -5.26
C LYS A 113 -0.55 -8.95 -5.70
N GLY A 114 -0.32 -9.17 -6.99
CA GLY A 114 -0.21 -10.49 -7.61
C GLY A 114 -0.74 -10.45 -9.03
N ASP A 115 -2.05 -10.29 -9.15
CA ASP A 115 -2.78 -10.19 -10.42
C ASP A 115 -2.93 -8.74 -10.91
N TRP A 116 -2.61 -7.74 -10.07
CA TRP A 116 -2.80 -6.32 -10.35
C TRP A 116 -4.24 -5.95 -10.66
N THR A 117 -5.19 -6.73 -10.16
CA THR A 117 -6.60 -6.41 -10.27
C THR A 117 -6.88 -5.14 -9.49
N GLU A 118 -7.39 -4.11 -10.17
CA GLU A 118 -7.88 -2.91 -9.52
C GLU A 118 -9.11 -3.29 -8.69
N ILE A 119 -9.03 -3.10 -7.37
CA ILE A 119 -10.20 -3.29 -6.52
C ILE A 119 -11.07 -2.06 -6.69
N HIS A 120 -12.36 -2.26 -6.96
CA HIS A 120 -13.31 -1.17 -7.14
C HIS A 120 -13.39 -0.33 -5.86
N TYR A 121 -12.59 0.72 -5.83
CA TYR A 121 -12.56 1.71 -4.80
C TYR A 121 -13.52 2.83 -5.19
N ARG A 122 -14.72 2.80 -4.61
CA ARG A 122 -15.59 3.98 -4.59
C ARG A 122 -15.26 4.70 -3.31
N PRO A 123 -14.49 5.82 -3.33
CA PRO A 123 -14.26 6.58 -2.13
C PRO A 123 -15.63 6.89 -1.50
N PRO A 124 -15.83 6.61 -0.20
CA PRO A 124 -17.01 7.14 0.45
C PRO A 124 -16.96 8.66 0.27
N THR A 125 -18.05 9.24 -0.24
CA THR A 125 -18.20 10.71 -0.40
C THR A 125 -18.13 11.47 0.93
N THR A 126 -17.96 10.76 2.05
CA THR A 126 -17.77 11.28 3.38
C THR A 126 -16.31 11.61 3.66
N GLU A 127 -16.05 12.92 3.75
CA GLU A 127 -14.87 13.54 4.32
C GLU A 127 -14.45 12.86 5.64
N ARG A 128 -13.38 12.07 5.61
CA ARG A 128 -12.65 11.74 6.84
C ARG A 128 -11.45 12.67 6.90
N ALA A 129 -11.53 13.67 7.77
CA ALA A 129 -10.43 14.57 8.06
C ALA A 129 -9.21 13.75 8.51
N VAL A 130 -8.18 13.68 7.64
CA VAL A 130 -6.87 13.18 8.03
C VAL A 130 -6.30 14.18 9.04
N PRO A 131 -5.92 13.76 10.25
CA PRO A 131 -5.28 14.67 11.19
C PRO A 131 -3.98 15.21 10.55
N PRO A 132 -3.66 16.49 10.76
CA PRO A 132 -2.46 17.10 10.19
C PRO A 132 -1.23 16.49 10.88
N THR A 133 -0.70 15.41 10.35
CA THR A 133 0.69 15.04 10.61
C THR A 133 1.55 15.88 9.68
N GLU A 134 2.57 16.53 10.24
CA GLU A 134 3.53 17.43 9.58
C GLU A 134 4.44 16.74 8.54
N ASP A 135 3.95 15.71 7.84
CA ASP A 135 4.71 14.97 6.83
C ASP A 135 4.32 15.43 5.40
N ASN A 136 4.08 16.74 5.24
CA ASN A 136 4.11 17.45 3.95
C ASN A 136 5.56 17.65 3.50
N VAL A 137 6.33 16.57 3.36
CA VAL A 137 7.66 16.68 2.77
C VAL A 137 7.62 16.12 1.36
N LEU A 138 7.20 17.02 0.48
CA LEU A 138 7.59 17.08 -0.93
C LEU A 138 9.13 17.07 -1.00
N PHE A 139 9.70 16.11 -1.71
CA PHE A 139 10.93 16.33 -2.45
C PHE A 139 10.68 15.93 -3.90
#